data_AF-A0A2A7VQH2-F1
#
_entry.id   AF-A0A2A7VQH2-F1
#
_cell.length_a   1.000
_cell.length_b   1.000
_cell.length_c   1.000
_cell.angle_alpha   90.00
_cell.angle_beta   90.00
_cell.angle_gamma   90.00
#
_symmetry.space_group_name_H-M   'P 1'
#
loop_
_entity.id
_entity.type
_entity.pdbx_description
1 polymer ?
#
loop_
_entity_poly.entity_id
_entity_poly.type
_entity_poly.pdbx_seq_one_letter_code
_entity_poly.pdbx_strand_id
1 'polypeptide(L)' 'NKITIREILNHTSGIAEYSRSKDVDFTDTKKSYTAEELVKIGISLPPDFAPGKGWSYSNTGYVLLGILIEKVTGNSYAEE' A
#
# COMPACT_ATOMS: atom_id res chain seq x y z
N ASN A 1 -3.24 3.02 18.24
CA ASN A 1 -2.25 2.06 17.69
C ASN A 1 -1.58 2.67 16.49
N LYS A 2 -0.25 2.63 16.41
CA LYS A 2 0.54 3.17 15.29
C LYS A 2 1.03 2.00 14.43
N ILE A 3 0.87 2.10 13.11
CA ILE A 3 1.45 1.15 12.14
C ILE A 3 2.97 1.40 12.04
N THR A 4 3.76 0.35 11.97
CA THR A 4 5.23 0.39 11.81
C THR A 4 5.67 -0.09 10.43
N ILE A 5 6.89 0.29 10.01
CA ILE A 5 7.52 -0.19 8.76
C ILE A 5 7.61 -1.72 8.74
N ARG A 6 7.94 -2.34 9.88
CA ARG A 6 8.03 -3.81 10.00
C ARG A 6 6.68 -4.48 9.75
N GLU A 7 5.59 -3.92 10.28
CA GLU A 7 4.24 -4.45 10.06
C GLU A 7 3.79 -4.30 8.61
N ILE A 8 4.26 -3.27 7.91
CA ILE A 8 4.01 -3.11 6.47
C ILE A 8 4.79 -4.19 5.69
N LEU A 9 6.09 -4.35 5.97
CA LEU A 9 6.97 -5.31 5.31
C LEU A 9 6.58 -6.79 5.52
N ASN A 10 5.86 -7.12 6.59
CA ASN A 10 5.46 -8.50 6.86
C ASN A 10 3.94 -8.72 6.75
N HIS A 11 3.21 -7.77 6.17
CA HIS A 11 1.76 -7.82 5.95
C HIS A 11 0.90 -8.00 7.22
N THR A 12 1.35 -7.42 8.33
CA THR A 12 0.60 -7.39 9.62
C THR A 12 0.09 -6.00 10.00
N SER A 13 0.17 -5.02 9.08
CA SER A 13 -0.29 -3.64 9.32
C SER A 13 -1.81 -3.49 9.37
N GLY A 14 -2.56 -4.39 8.72
CA GLY A 14 -4.01 -4.29 8.54
C GLY A 14 -4.45 -3.30 7.45
N ILE A 15 -3.52 -2.71 6.70
CA ILE A 15 -3.83 -1.84 5.55
C ILE A 15 -4.51 -2.69 4.48
N ALA A 16 -5.71 -2.29 4.05
CA ALA A 16 -6.45 -2.99 3.01
C ALA A 16 -5.73 -2.96 1.66
N GLU A 17 -5.95 -4.00 0.87
CA GLU A 17 -5.38 -4.20 -0.45
C GLU A 17 -6.18 -3.44 -1.51
N TYR A 18 -5.53 -2.52 -2.24
CA TYR A 18 -6.20 -1.68 -3.25
C TYR A 18 -6.83 -2.51 -4.38
N SER A 19 -6.30 -3.70 -4.71
CA SER A 19 -6.87 -4.57 -5.75
C SER A 19 -8.25 -5.11 -5.42
N ARG A 20 -8.69 -5.00 -4.15
CA ARG A 20 -10.06 -5.35 -3.74
C ARG A 20 -11.06 -4.21 -3.97
N SER A 21 -10.61 -2.99 -4.27
CA SER A 21 -11.50 -1.87 -4.57
C SER A 21 -12.13 -2.03 -5.96
N LYS A 22 -13.39 -1.64 -6.08
CA LYS A 22 -14.08 -1.53 -7.38
C LYS A 22 -13.52 -0.42 -8.27
N ASP A 23 -12.72 0.49 -7.70
CA ASP A 23 -12.08 1.58 -8.44
C ASP A 23 -10.85 1.12 -9.25
N VAL A 24 -10.40 -0.12 -9.00
CA VAL A 24 -9.28 -0.76 -9.70
C VAL A 24 -9.80 -1.81 -10.66
N ASP A 25 -9.67 -1.51 -11.95
CA ASP A 25 -9.93 -2.44 -13.04
C ASP A 25 -8.60 -2.98 -13.59
N PHE A 26 -8.34 -4.28 -13.38
CA PHE A 26 -7.14 -4.96 -13.90
C PHE A 26 -7.24 -5.33 -15.38
N THR A 27 -8.42 -5.20 -15.99
CA THR A 27 -8.61 -5.45 -17.41
C THR A 27 -8.29 -4.21 -18.25
N ASP A 28 -8.26 -3.03 -17.64
CA ASP A 28 -7.81 -1.80 -18.28
C ASP A 28 -6.28 -1.72 -18.30
N THR A 29 -5.70 -2.23 -19.40
CA THR A 29 -4.25 -2.22 -19.62
C THR A 29 -3.67 -0.85 -19.98
N LYS A 30 -4.52 0.18 -20.17
CA LYS A 30 -4.10 1.54 -20.51
C LYS A 30 -4.03 2.46 -19.30
N LYS A 31 -4.74 2.13 -18.23
CA LYS A 31 -4.77 2.94 -17.02
C LYS A 31 -3.43 2.87 -16.29
N SER A 32 -2.83 4.04 -16.11
CA SER A 32 -1.66 4.22 -15.25
C SER A 32 -2.10 4.80 -13.92
N TYR A 33 -1.57 4.28 -12.82
CA TYR A 33 -1.79 4.81 -11.48
C TYR A 33 -0.47 5.35 -10.92
N THR A 34 -0.56 6.49 -10.27
CA THR A 34 0.48 6.98 -9.35
C THR A 34 0.49 6.13 -8.07
N ALA A 35 1.62 6.13 -7.37
CA ALA A 35 1.74 5.45 -6.08
C ALA A 35 0.73 6.00 -5.06
N GLU A 36 0.52 7.31 -5.05
CA GLU A 36 -0.43 7.99 -4.17
C GLU A 36 -1.88 7.61 -4.45
N GLU A 37 -2.25 7.41 -5.72
CA GLU A 37 -3.59 6.94 -6.09
C GLU A 37 -3.85 5.54 -5.55
N LEU A 38 -2.92 4.60 -5.74
CA LEU A 38 -3.05 3.24 -5.21
C LEU A 38 -3.14 3.23 -3.68
N VAL A 39 -2.32 4.05 -3.00
CA VAL A 39 -2.40 4.19 -1.54
C VAL A 39 -3.74 4.78 -1.12
N LYS A 40 -4.23 5.84 -1.78
CA LYS A 40 -5.54 6.45 -1.49
C LYS A 40 -6.69 5.45 -1.65
N ILE A 41 -6.65 4.62 -2.70
CA ILE A 41 -7.64 3.56 -2.91
C ILE A 41 -7.56 2.51 -1.79
N GLY A 42 -6.36 2.07 -1.40
CA GLY A 42 -6.22 1.08 -0.35
C GLY A 42 -6.67 1.59 1.03
N ILE A 43 -6.39 2.86 1.38
CA ILE A 43 -6.81 3.44 2.67
C ILE A 43 -8.27 3.93 2.69
N SER A 44 -8.95 4.01 1.55
CA SER A 44 -10.40 4.30 1.50
C SER A 44 -11.25 3.10 1.92
N LEU A 45 -10.69 1.89 1.83
CA LEU A 45 -11.27 0.66 2.35
C LEU A 45 -11.08 0.56 3.87
N PRO A 46 -12.00 -0.10 4.60
CA PRO A 46 -11.81 -0.36 6.01
C PRO A 46 -10.56 -1.22 6.24
N PRO A 47 -9.81 -1.01 7.34
CA PRO A 47 -8.68 -1.87 7.67
C PRO A 47 -9.15 -3.31 7.91
N ASP A 48 -8.37 -4.28 7.46
CA ASP A 48 -8.69 -5.71 7.62
C ASP A 48 -8.70 -6.13 9.11
N PHE A 49 -7.83 -5.49 9.90
CA PHE A 49 -7.69 -5.70 11.35
C PHE A 49 -6.87 -4.56 11.97
N ALA A 50 -6.83 -4.51 13.31
CA ALA A 50 -5.93 -3.59 14.01
C ALA A 50 -4.45 -3.98 13.80
N PRO A 51 -3.51 -3.02 13.73
CA PRO A 51 -2.09 -3.31 13.48
C PRO A 51 -1.52 -4.38 14.43
N GLY A 52 -0.82 -5.36 13.86
CA GLY A 52 -0.20 -6.47 14.57
C GLY A 52 -1.19 -7.54 15.09
N LYS A 53 -2.48 -7.45 14.77
CA LYS A 53 -3.52 -8.39 15.25
C LYS A 53 -3.92 -9.45 14.23
N GLY A 54 -3.27 -9.48 13.07
CA GLY A 54 -3.54 -10.46 12.02
C GLY A 54 -2.48 -10.42 10.93
N TRP A 55 -2.70 -11.22 9.91
CA TRP A 55 -1.92 -11.24 8.68
C TRP A 55 -2.87 -11.20 7.49
N SER A 56 -2.65 -10.28 6.56
CA SER A 56 -3.39 -10.16 5.31
C SER A 56 -2.50 -9.48 4.28
N TYR A 57 -2.29 -10.14 3.16
CA TYR A 57 -1.46 -9.63 2.09
C TYR A 57 -1.99 -8.29 1.57
N SER A 58 -1.08 -7.32 1.42
CA SER A 58 -1.43 -5.95 1.02
C SER A 58 -0.30 -5.30 0.23
N ASN A 59 -0.49 -5.20 -1.07
CA ASN A 59 0.35 -4.44 -1.99
C ASN A 59 0.30 -2.93 -1.66
N THR A 60 -0.82 -2.42 -1.14
CA THR A 60 -0.94 -1.03 -0.68
C THR A 60 0.17 -0.67 0.30
N GLY A 61 0.50 -1.61 1.19
CA GLY A 61 1.63 -1.45 2.11
C GLY A 61 2.96 -1.26 1.39
N TYR A 62 3.22 -2.06 0.36
CA TYR A 62 4.47 -1.99 -0.40
C TYR A 62 4.56 -0.75 -1.29
N VAL A 63 3.47 -0.32 -1.90
CA VAL A 63 3.42 0.98 -2.61
C VAL A 63 3.74 2.13 -1.66
N LEU A 64 3.20 2.09 -0.42
CA LEU A 64 3.54 3.07 0.61
C LEU A 64 5.02 3.03 1.01
N LEU A 65 5.67 1.86 0.99
CA LEU A 65 7.11 1.75 1.21
C LEU A 65 7.91 2.38 0.07
N GLY A 66 7.47 2.28 -1.18
CA GLY A 66 8.11 2.98 -2.31
C GLY A 66 8.10 4.50 -2.12
N ILE A 67 6.96 5.07 -1.71
CA ILE A 67 6.84 6.50 -1.35
C ILE A 67 7.75 6.84 -0.17
N LEU A 68 7.87 5.95 0.82
CA LEU A 68 8.76 6.16 1.97
C LEU A 68 10.23 6.18 1.56
N ILE A 69 10.67 5.28 0.68
CA ILE A 69 12.04 5.25 0.14
C ILE A 69 12.34 6.61 -0.49
N GLU A 70 11.49 7.05 -1.43
CA GLU A 70 11.68 8.33 -2.12
C GLU A 70 11.72 9.52 -1.17
N LYS A 71 10.87 9.52 -0.14
CA LYS A 71 10.89 10.57 0.88
C LYS A 71 12.16 10.58 1.72
N VAL A 72 12.80 9.43 1.93
CA VAL A 72 14.00 9.31 2.77
C VAL A 72 15.27 9.55 1.96
N THR A 73 15.34 9.09 0.72
CA THR A 73 16.54 9.16 -0.13
C THR A 73 16.56 10.40 -1.04
N GLY A 74 15.38 10.89 -1.44
CA GLY A 74 15.24 11.91 -2.47
C GLY A 74 15.30 11.39 -3.91
N ASN A 75 15.50 10.08 -4.10
CA ASN A 75 15.50 9.40 -5.39
C ASN A 75 14.26 8.51 -5.53
N SER A 76 13.80 8.25 -6.74
CA SER A 76 12.68 7.32 -6.93
C SER A 76 13.04 5.92 -6.39
N TYR A 77 12.05 5.15 -5.94
CA TYR A 77 12.31 3.80 -5.43
C TYR A 77 12.99 2.87 -6.45
N ALA A 78 12.88 3.17 -7.74
CA ALA A 78 13.46 2.38 -8.82
C ALA A 78 14.93 2.73 -9.11
N GLU A 79 15.39 3.89 -8.63
CA GLU A 79 16.79 4.32 -8.72
C GLU A 79 17.64 3.78 -7.56
N GLU A 80 16.99 3.24 -6.53
CA GLU A 80 17.59 2.59 -5.35
C GLU A 80 17.57 1.04 -5.49
#